data_AF-A0A7C7PVJ4-F1
#
_entry.id   AF-A0A7C7PVJ4-F1
#
_cell.length_a   1.000
_cell.length_b   1.000
_cell.length_c   1.000
_cell.angle_alpha   90.00
_cell.angle_beta   90.00
_cell.angle_gamma   90.00
#
_symmetry.space_group_name_H-M   'P 1'
#
loop_
_entity.id
_entity.type
_entity.pdbx_description
1 polymer ?
#
loop_
_entity_poly.entity_id
_entity_poly.type
_entity_poly.pdbx_seq_one_letter_code
_entity_poly.pdbx_strand_id
1 'polypeptide(L)'
;MLSFALDIENKLRKDKRIIGIRKSGVSVSEGEVYYLNHLNNFYHLKFSTSSSSVLAIGQGKKDRQYTWGADVKRSFSFLEPQKIVKEAQENLNYLLDAEEIETQTINIVFSEEMVEELITSLGVAFLGKNILRGKSLFKDSLGEKIASEKLSLLDSPIEKEGLSSTPYDGEGVKTFKKFVIEKGVLKNFILDLYTANKLNMKTTGNCARGAASTGPSFGLNPPNFQKSRWAKL
;
A
#
# COMPACT_ATOMS: atom_id res chain seq x y z
N MET A 1 16.11 -11.33 15.84
CA MET A 1 15.41 -10.02 15.71
C MET A 1 16.26 -8.87 16.24
N LEU A 2 16.69 -8.85 17.51
CA LEU A 2 17.55 -7.76 18.03
C LEU A 2 18.86 -7.60 17.24
N SER A 3 19.56 -8.70 16.97
CA SER A 3 20.79 -8.68 16.15
C SER A 3 20.58 -8.11 14.74
N PHE A 4 19.39 -8.32 14.15
CA PHE A 4 19.04 -7.79 12.83
C PHE A 4 18.86 -6.27 12.87
N ALA A 5 18.13 -5.76 13.87
CA ALA A 5 17.97 -4.32 14.08
C ALA A 5 19.32 -3.63 14.36
N LEU A 6 20.18 -4.26 15.17
CA LEU A 6 21.52 -3.77 15.46
C LEU A 6 22.44 -3.79 14.22
N ASP A 7 22.31 -4.80 13.35
CA ASP A 7 23.06 -4.86 12.09
C ASP A 7 22.70 -3.67 11.16
N ILE A 8 21.42 -3.33 11.04
CA ILE A 8 20.95 -2.15 10.31
C ILE A 8 21.55 -0.88 10.90
N GLU A 9 21.47 -0.70 12.23
CA GLU A 9 22.05 0.47 12.89
C GLU A 9 23.55 0.59 12.66
N ASN A 10 24.29 -0.50 12.87
CA ASN A 10 25.75 -0.52 12.72
C ASN A 10 26.17 -0.20 11.28
N LYS A 11 25.43 -0.70 10.29
CA LYS A 11 25.67 -0.39 8.88
C LYS A 11 25.36 1.07 8.56
N LEU A 12 24.23 1.60 9.04
CA LEU A 12 23.82 2.97 8.77
C LEU A 12 24.78 3.98 9.44
N ARG A 13 25.28 3.69 10.65
CA ARG A 13 26.28 4.51 11.37
C ARG A 13 27.65 4.57 10.69
N LYS A 14 27.93 3.75 9.67
CA LYS A 14 29.14 3.91 8.85
C LYS A 14 29.11 5.19 8.03
N ASP A 15 27.92 5.72 7.73
CA ASP A 15 27.77 7.06 7.17
C ASP A 15 27.94 8.10 8.28
N LYS A 16 29.05 8.85 8.22
CA LYS A 16 29.40 9.86 9.24
C LYS A 16 28.40 11.00 9.35
N ARG A 17 27.52 11.19 8.37
CA ARG A 17 26.44 12.18 8.41
C ARG A 17 25.33 11.74 9.37
N ILE A 18 25.17 10.44 9.62
CA ILE A 18 24.17 9.92 10.55
C ILE A 18 24.60 10.25 11.98
N ILE A 19 23.92 11.21 12.61
CA ILE A 19 24.22 11.68 13.96
C ILE A 19 23.35 11.00 15.03
N GLY A 20 22.29 10.30 14.64
CA GLY A 20 21.46 9.57 15.60
C GLY A 20 20.47 8.62 14.94
N ILE A 21 20.27 7.46 15.57
CA ILE A 21 19.16 6.55 15.26
C ILE A 21 18.04 6.85 16.25
N ARG A 22 16.83 7.13 15.74
CA ARG A 22 15.64 7.40 16.56
C ARG A 22 14.81 6.15 16.80
N LYS A 23 14.75 5.28 15.81
CA LYS A 23 14.05 4.00 15.90
C LYS A 23 14.74 2.98 14.99
N SER A 24 14.91 1.78 15.49
CA SER A 24 15.24 0.60 14.69
C SER A 24 14.44 -0.55 15.28
N GLY A 25 13.75 -1.29 14.44
CA GLY A 25 12.84 -2.32 14.94
C GLY A 25 12.56 -3.41 13.94
N VAL A 26 12.17 -4.56 14.48
CA VAL A 26 11.59 -5.67 13.74
C VAL A 26 10.25 -5.99 14.38
N SER A 27 9.22 -6.17 13.57
CA SER A 27 7.93 -6.69 13.99
C SER A 27 7.64 -7.97 13.22
N VAL A 28 7.14 -8.99 13.90
CA VAL A 28 6.63 -10.21 13.29
C VAL A 28 5.25 -10.44 13.84
N SER A 29 4.29 -10.67 12.95
CA SER A 29 2.90 -10.96 13.26
C SER A 29 2.48 -12.18 12.49
N GLU A 30 1.79 -13.08 13.17
CA GLU A 30 1.16 -14.26 12.61
C GLU A 30 -0.30 -14.26 13.02
N GLY A 31 -1.16 -14.80 12.17
CA GLY A 31 -2.57 -14.83 12.42
C GLY A 31 -3.30 -15.86 11.58
N GLU A 32 -4.50 -16.18 12.04
CA GLU A 32 -5.40 -17.06 11.33
C GLU A 32 -6.78 -16.39 11.24
N VAL A 33 -7.45 -16.59 10.10
CA VAL A 33 -8.82 -16.15 9.86
C VAL A 33 -9.67 -17.38 9.61
N TYR A 34 -10.73 -17.52 10.40
CA TYR A 34 -11.81 -18.47 10.15
C TYR A 34 -13.04 -17.67 9.75
N TYR A 35 -13.60 -17.98 8.59
CA TYR A 35 -14.84 -17.40 8.14
C TYR A 35 -15.91 -18.48 8.04
N LEU A 36 -17.07 -18.19 8.62
CA LEU A 36 -18.26 -19.04 8.61
C LEU A 36 -19.49 -18.17 8.39
N ASN A 37 -20.45 -18.64 7.60
CA ASN A 37 -21.75 -18.00 7.47
C ASN A 37 -22.91 -19.02 7.47
N HIS A 38 -24.15 -18.51 7.52
CA HIS A 38 -25.38 -19.31 7.53
C HIS A 38 -25.65 -20.11 6.23
N LEU A 39 -24.85 -19.89 5.19
CA LEU A 39 -24.90 -20.62 3.92
C LEU A 39 -23.89 -21.78 3.89
N ASN A 40 -23.29 -22.13 5.04
CA ASN A 40 -22.25 -23.14 5.17
C ASN A 40 -20.97 -22.85 4.37
N ASN A 41 -20.71 -21.57 4.03
CA ASN A 41 -19.40 -21.20 3.50
C ASN A 41 -18.39 -21.21 4.65
N PHE A 42 -17.36 -22.04 4.52
CA PHE A 42 -16.23 -22.10 5.44
C PHE A 42 -14.92 -21.85 4.69
N TYR A 43 -14.07 -20.96 5.21
CA TYR A 43 -12.67 -20.91 4.80
C TYR A 43 -11.76 -20.59 5.98
N HIS A 44 -10.54 -21.12 5.89
CA HIS A 44 -9.46 -20.88 6.85
C HIS A 44 -8.25 -20.34 6.11
N LEU A 45 -7.69 -19.24 6.61
CA LEU A 45 -6.50 -18.61 6.08
C LEU A 45 -5.48 -18.40 7.19
N LYS A 46 -4.23 -18.80 6.95
CA LYS A 46 -3.09 -18.43 7.78
C LYS A 46 -2.28 -17.35 7.08
N PHE A 47 -1.82 -16.37 7.84
CA PHE A 47 -0.95 -15.32 7.34
C PHE A 47 0.15 -15.02 8.34
N SER A 48 1.27 -14.57 7.79
CA SER A 48 2.39 -14.04 8.56
C SER A 48 2.94 -12.82 7.83
N THR A 49 3.32 -11.82 8.60
CA THR A 49 3.95 -10.60 8.11
C THR A 49 5.12 -10.29 9.03
N SER A 50 6.26 -10.02 8.43
CA SER A 50 7.46 -9.55 9.09
C SER A 50 7.82 -8.20 8.49
N SER A 51 8.11 -7.22 9.32
CA SER A 51 8.58 -5.92 8.89
C SER A 51 9.78 -5.49 9.70
N SER A 52 10.65 -4.71 9.08
CA SER A 52 11.71 -4.00 9.78
C SER A 52 11.87 -2.62 9.19
N SER A 53 12.18 -1.65 10.03
CA SER A 53 12.44 -0.29 9.61
C SER A 53 13.44 0.39 10.51
N VAL A 54 14.08 1.41 9.96
CA VAL A 54 14.95 2.33 10.67
C VAL A 54 14.50 3.77 10.41
N LEU A 55 14.58 4.61 11.44
CA LEU A 55 14.43 6.05 11.36
C LEU A 55 15.68 6.66 12.00
N ALA A 56 16.38 7.50 11.24
CA ALA A 56 17.61 8.15 11.64
C ALA A 56 17.56 9.66 11.35
N ILE A 57 18.50 10.38 11.93
CA ILE A 57 18.77 11.79 11.62
C ILE A 57 20.15 11.89 11.02
N GLY A 58 20.25 12.52 9.86
CA GLY A 58 21.50 12.96 9.28
C GLY A 58 21.74 14.46 9.45
N GLN A 59 23.01 14.83 9.47
CA GLN A 59 23.52 16.20 9.49
C GLN A 59 24.18 16.50 8.15
N GLY A 60 23.60 17.46 7.43
CA GLY A 60 24.19 18.10 6.26
C GLY A 60 25.06 19.29 6.65
N LYS A 61 25.55 20.02 5.66
CA LYS A 61 26.27 21.29 5.85
C LYS A 61 25.33 22.40 6.29
N LYS A 62 24.12 22.46 5.72
CA LYS A 62 23.14 23.54 5.97
C LYS A 62 21.96 23.10 6.83
N ASP A 63 21.66 21.80 6.89
CA ASP A 63 20.46 21.32 7.54
C ASP A 63 20.60 19.97 8.27
N ARG A 64 19.52 19.54 8.91
CA ARG A 64 19.34 18.21 9.48
C ARG A 64 18.07 17.61 8.90
N GLN A 65 18.16 16.38 8.44
CA GLN A 65 17.03 15.69 7.83
C GLN A 65 16.81 14.34 8.49
N TYR A 66 15.54 13.95 8.56
CA TYR A 66 15.18 12.58 8.88
C TYR A 66 15.40 11.71 7.65
N THR A 67 15.84 10.48 7.87
CA THR A 67 15.89 9.45 6.83
C THR A 67 15.33 8.14 7.37
N TRP A 68 14.76 7.35 6.48
CA TRP A 68 14.15 6.08 6.81
C TRP A 68 14.42 5.04 5.73
N GLY A 69 14.31 3.78 6.12
CA GLY A 69 14.23 2.65 5.21
C GLY A 69 13.36 1.55 5.81
N ALA A 70 12.73 0.76 4.97
CA ALA A 70 11.81 -0.28 5.42
C ALA A 70 11.81 -1.51 4.51
N ASP A 71 11.50 -2.66 5.10
CA ASP A 71 11.22 -3.86 4.35
C ASP A 71 10.07 -4.63 5.01
N VAL A 72 9.17 -5.17 4.18
CA VAL A 72 7.99 -5.91 4.63
C VAL A 72 7.87 -7.17 3.78
N LYS A 73 7.80 -8.33 4.44
CA LYS A 73 7.82 -9.66 3.81
C LYS A 73 6.89 -10.60 4.57
N ARG A 74 6.55 -11.74 3.98
CA ARG A 74 5.73 -12.78 4.65
C ARG A 74 6.48 -13.55 5.74
N SER A 75 7.81 -13.56 5.70
CA SER A 75 8.65 -14.24 6.68
C SER A 75 9.85 -13.38 7.03
N PHE A 76 10.29 -13.48 8.29
CA PHE A 76 11.48 -12.81 8.81
C PHE A 76 12.73 -13.19 8.01
N SER A 77 12.83 -14.42 7.54
CA SER A 77 13.96 -14.93 6.74
C SER A 77 14.13 -14.22 5.39
N PHE A 78 13.11 -13.54 4.90
CA PHE A 78 13.14 -12.82 3.63
C PHE A 78 13.42 -11.32 3.79
N LEU A 79 13.53 -10.82 5.03
CA LEU A 79 13.89 -9.42 5.27
C LEU A 79 15.35 -9.17 4.95
N GLU A 80 15.62 -8.05 4.29
CA GLU A 80 16.96 -7.74 3.77
C GLU A 80 17.53 -6.47 4.44
N PRO A 81 18.45 -6.58 5.42
CA PRO A 81 19.02 -5.43 6.10
C PRO A 81 19.66 -4.42 5.15
N GLN A 82 20.32 -4.92 4.10
CA GLN A 82 21.00 -4.08 3.12
C GLN A 82 20.01 -3.21 2.32
N LYS A 83 18.82 -3.74 2.01
CA LYS A 83 17.77 -2.97 1.33
C LYS A 83 17.33 -1.78 2.19
N ILE A 84 17.08 -2.03 3.48
CA ILE A 84 16.68 -1.00 4.45
C ILE A 84 17.75 0.08 4.60
N VAL A 85 19.01 -0.33 4.75
CA VAL A 85 20.14 0.62 4.87
C VAL A 85 20.30 1.44 3.60
N LYS A 86 20.21 0.80 2.43
CA LYS A 86 20.34 1.46 1.13
C LYS A 86 19.26 2.51 0.93
N GLU A 87 18.00 2.17 1.19
CA GLU A 87 16.88 3.11 1.11
C GLU A 87 17.09 4.32 2.03
N ALA A 88 17.52 4.10 3.27
CA ALA A 88 17.84 5.19 4.20
C ALA A 88 19.02 6.05 3.72
N GLN A 89 20.02 5.49 3.07
CA GLN A 89 21.13 6.27 2.50
C GLN A 89 20.70 7.07 1.27
N GLU A 90 19.87 6.49 0.41
CA GLU A 90 19.31 7.15 -0.78
C GLU A 90 18.41 8.33 -0.38
N ASN A 91 17.46 8.12 0.53
CA ASN A 91 16.61 9.18 1.08
C ASN A 91 17.45 10.30 1.72
N LEU A 92 18.49 9.94 2.46
CA LEU A 92 19.37 10.94 3.06
C LEU A 92 20.11 11.78 2.01
N ASN A 93 20.54 11.17 0.90
CA ASN A 93 21.21 11.88 -0.19
C ASN A 93 20.27 12.83 -0.94
N TYR A 94 18.98 12.49 -1.06
CA TYR A 94 18.00 13.36 -1.71
C TYR A 94 17.58 14.54 -0.84
N LEU A 95 17.53 14.34 0.48
CA LEU A 95 17.00 15.33 1.42
C LEU A 95 18.07 16.28 1.97
N LEU A 96 19.24 15.75 2.35
CA LEU A 96 20.28 16.58 2.95
C LEU A 96 20.82 17.59 1.96
N ASP A 97 21.01 18.79 2.46
CA ASP A 97 21.58 19.88 1.70
C ASP A 97 20.83 20.14 0.36
N ALA A 98 19.54 19.79 0.27
CA ALA A 98 18.71 20.07 -0.91
C ALA A 98 18.60 21.57 -1.19
N GLU A 99 18.54 21.95 -2.47
CA GLU A 99 18.40 23.34 -2.89
C GLU A 99 16.93 23.70 -3.10
N GLU A 100 16.60 24.96 -2.79
CA GLU A 100 15.29 25.49 -3.09
C GLU A 100 15.14 25.68 -4.60
N ILE A 101 13.95 25.38 -5.10
CA ILE A 101 13.56 25.64 -6.48
C ILE A 101 12.54 26.76 -6.50
N GLU A 102 12.67 27.69 -7.45
CA GLU A 102 11.64 28.71 -7.68
C GLU A 102 10.33 28.07 -8.17
N THR A 103 9.21 28.73 -7.89
CA THR A 103 7.88 28.32 -8.37
C THR A 103 7.86 28.31 -9.90
N GLN A 104 7.62 27.13 -10.48
CA GLN A 104 7.66 26.93 -11.92
C GLN A 104 6.76 25.78 -12.37
N THR A 105 6.40 25.78 -13.65
CA THR A 105 5.73 24.65 -14.31
C THR A 105 6.77 23.81 -15.02
N ILE A 106 7.01 22.59 -14.53
CA ILE A 106 8.00 21.66 -15.09
C ILE A 106 7.42 20.26 -15.24
N ASN A 107 8.05 19.46 -16.11
CA ASN A 107 7.79 18.03 -16.18
C ASN A 107 8.38 17.35 -14.95
N ILE A 108 7.59 16.48 -14.33
CA ILE A 108 8.01 15.68 -13.18
C ILE A 108 7.98 14.20 -13.54
N VAL A 109 8.92 13.44 -12.99
CA VAL A 109 8.96 11.99 -13.09
C VAL A 109 8.75 11.44 -11.69
N PHE A 110 7.67 10.69 -11.50
CA PHE A 110 7.37 10.06 -10.22
C PHE A 110 8.14 8.76 -10.06
N SER A 111 8.69 8.52 -8.87
CA SER A 111 9.19 7.19 -8.49
C SER A 111 8.04 6.20 -8.35
N GLU A 112 8.35 4.90 -8.34
CA GLU A 112 7.35 3.85 -8.10
C GLU A 112 6.63 4.06 -6.76
N GLU A 113 7.35 4.42 -5.68
CA GLU A 113 6.74 4.65 -4.36
C GLU A 113 5.78 5.85 -4.39
N MET A 114 6.16 6.94 -5.06
CA MET A 114 5.31 8.14 -5.13
C MET A 114 4.05 7.89 -5.94
N VAL A 115 4.12 7.07 -7.00
CA VAL A 115 2.92 6.62 -7.72
C VAL A 115 2.04 5.78 -6.81
N GLU A 116 2.60 4.84 -6.04
CA GLU A 116 1.83 4.04 -5.08
C GLU A 116 1.09 4.91 -4.06
N GLU A 117 1.75 5.92 -3.49
CA GLU A 117 1.13 6.86 -2.54
C GLU A 117 0.02 7.69 -3.19
N LEU A 118 0.28 8.23 -4.38
CA LEU A 118 -0.69 9.01 -5.14
C LEU A 118 -1.95 8.19 -5.45
N ILE A 119 -1.78 6.96 -5.95
CA ILE A 119 -2.91 6.12 -6.29
C ILE A 119 -3.62 5.63 -5.01
N THR A 120 -2.91 5.35 -3.92
CA THR A 120 -3.55 5.00 -2.63
C THR A 120 -4.44 6.14 -2.14
N SER A 121 -3.96 7.38 -2.21
CA SER A 121 -4.74 8.57 -1.86
C SER A 121 -5.97 8.74 -2.77
N LEU A 122 -5.78 8.60 -4.08
CA LEU A 122 -6.87 8.66 -5.06
C LEU A 122 -7.86 7.49 -4.92
N GLY A 123 -7.39 6.33 -4.46
CA GLY A 123 -8.14 5.10 -4.27
C GLY A 123 -9.41 5.29 -3.44
N VAL A 124 -9.37 6.21 -2.49
CA VAL A 124 -10.52 6.60 -1.65
C VAL A 124 -11.71 7.07 -2.48
N ALA A 125 -11.48 7.74 -3.62
CA ALA A 125 -12.54 8.21 -4.50
C ALA A 125 -13.28 7.07 -5.20
N PHE A 126 -12.68 5.89 -5.37
CA PHE A 126 -13.32 4.74 -6.02
C PHE A 126 -14.11 3.86 -5.05
N LEU A 127 -14.07 4.14 -3.74
CA LEU A 127 -14.75 3.35 -2.71
C LEU A 127 -16.27 3.52 -2.80
N GLY A 128 -17.01 2.41 -2.82
CA GLY A 128 -18.47 2.37 -2.89
C GLY A 128 -19.17 3.22 -1.84
N LYS A 129 -18.61 3.33 -0.62
CA LYS A 129 -19.16 4.20 0.44
C LYS A 129 -19.14 5.68 0.03
N ASN A 130 -18.12 6.11 -0.70
CA ASN A 130 -17.95 7.49 -1.13
C ASN A 130 -18.79 7.76 -2.37
N ILE A 131 -18.94 6.79 -3.26
CA ILE A 131 -19.91 6.85 -4.37
C ILE A 131 -21.33 7.01 -3.81
N LEU A 132 -21.74 6.11 -2.91
CA LEU A 132 -23.07 6.09 -2.30
C LEU A 132 -23.39 7.37 -1.53
N ARG A 133 -22.40 7.95 -0.85
CA ARG A 133 -22.56 9.21 -0.10
C ARG A 133 -22.39 10.47 -0.96
N GLY A 134 -22.14 10.35 -2.26
CA GLY A 134 -21.90 11.50 -3.14
C GLY A 134 -20.63 12.28 -2.83
N LYS A 135 -19.63 11.65 -2.19
CA LYS A 135 -18.34 12.25 -1.82
C LYS A 135 -17.24 12.02 -2.87
N SER A 136 -17.53 11.24 -3.89
CA SER A 136 -16.57 10.96 -4.96
C SER A 136 -16.83 11.85 -6.17
N LEU A 137 -15.75 12.39 -6.73
CA LEU A 137 -15.75 13.09 -8.01
C LEU A 137 -16.11 12.17 -9.19
N PHE A 138 -15.98 10.85 -9.02
CA PHE A 138 -16.17 9.85 -10.08
C PHE A 138 -17.52 9.15 -10.03
N LYS A 139 -18.45 9.61 -9.19
CA LYS A 139 -19.75 8.95 -8.95
C LYS A 139 -20.49 8.63 -10.24
N ASP A 140 -20.50 9.57 -11.18
CA ASP A 140 -21.25 9.49 -12.43
C ASP A 140 -20.34 9.23 -13.64
N SER A 141 -19.09 8.80 -13.41
CA SER A 141 -18.06 8.63 -14.45
C SER A 141 -17.83 7.18 -14.85
N LEU A 142 -18.70 6.25 -14.45
CA LEU A 142 -18.55 4.84 -14.80
C LEU A 142 -18.68 4.65 -16.32
N GLY A 143 -17.66 4.07 -16.95
CA GLY A 143 -17.57 3.95 -18.41
C GLY A 143 -16.92 5.14 -19.11
N GLU A 144 -16.63 6.22 -18.38
CA GLU A 144 -16.03 7.45 -18.93
C GLU A 144 -14.50 7.45 -18.85
N LYS A 145 -13.87 8.23 -19.73
CA LYS A 145 -12.42 8.47 -19.70
C LYS A 145 -12.07 9.48 -18.61
N ILE A 146 -11.39 9.01 -17.56
CA ILE A 146 -10.98 9.82 -16.39
C ILE A 146 -9.47 10.03 -16.29
N ALA A 147 -8.68 9.34 -17.12
CA ALA A 147 -7.22 9.45 -17.14
C ALA A 147 -6.63 9.21 -18.53
N SER A 148 -5.30 9.35 -18.65
CA SER A 148 -4.56 9.01 -19.87
C SER A 148 -4.80 7.56 -20.27
N GLU A 149 -4.83 7.29 -21.58
CA GLU A 149 -4.98 5.93 -22.13
C GLU A 149 -3.81 4.99 -21.79
N LYS A 150 -2.67 5.57 -21.38
CA LYS A 150 -1.49 4.84 -20.90
C LYS A 150 -1.66 4.32 -19.47
N LEU A 151 -2.66 4.80 -18.72
CA LEU A 151 -2.88 4.41 -17.34
C LEU A 151 -3.92 3.30 -17.25
N SER A 152 -3.56 2.20 -16.58
CA SER A 152 -4.51 1.18 -16.13
C SER A 152 -4.26 0.89 -14.65
N LEU A 153 -5.36 0.80 -13.90
CA LEU A 153 -5.38 0.50 -12.48
C LEU A 153 -6.06 -0.86 -12.27
N LEU A 154 -5.29 -1.90 -11.90
CA LEU A 154 -5.75 -3.26 -11.67
C LEU A 154 -5.81 -3.57 -10.18
N ASP A 155 -6.96 -3.98 -9.67
CA ASP A 155 -7.05 -4.65 -8.36
C ASP A 155 -6.78 -6.15 -8.55
N SER A 156 -5.69 -6.64 -7.94
CA SER A 156 -5.27 -8.04 -8.00
C SER A 156 -5.16 -8.66 -6.59
N PRO A 157 -6.24 -9.27 -6.07
CA PRO A 157 -6.28 -9.78 -4.70
C PRO A 157 -5.64 -11.16 -4.51
N ILE A 158 -5.22 -11.82 -5.61
CA ILE A 158 -4.60 -13.15 -5.58
C ILE A 158 -3.27 -13.04 -6.32
N GLU A 159 -2.22 -12.76 -5.56
CA GLU A 159 -0.84 -12.76 -6.04
C GLU A 159 0.00 -13.74 -5.22
N LYS A 160 0.88 -14.48 -5.90
CA LYS A 160 1.78 -15.41 -5.22
C LYS A 160 2.69 -14.59 -4.29
N GLU A 161 2.73 -14.96 -3.01
CA GLU A 161 3.49 -14.27 -1.96
C GLU A 161 3.02 -12.84 -1.63
N GLY A 162 1.85 -12.42 -2.14
CA GLY A 162 1.34 -11.09 -1.85
C GLY A 162 0.97 -10.92 -0.36
N LEU A 163 1.37 -9.83 0.29
CA LEU A 163 1.21 -9.62 1.74
C LEU A 163 -0.27 -9.65 2.17
N SER A 164 -1.15 -9.17 1.30
CA SER A 164 -2.59 -9.04 1.55
C SER A 164 -3.43 -9.93 0.63
N SER A 165 -2.82 -10.95 0.01
CA SER A 165 -3.55 -11.88 -0.86
C SER A 165 -4.57 -12.69 -0.08
N THR A 166 -5.82 -12.65 -0.54
CA THR A 166 -6.94 -13.34 0.10
C THR A 166 -7.89 -13.91 -0.96
N PRO A 167 -8.26 -15.20 -0.88
CA PRO A 167 -9.17 -15.83 -1.84
C PRO A 167 -10.64 -15.38 -1.66
N TYR A 168 -10.98 -14.88 -0.46
CA TYR A 168 -12.29 -14.37 -0.12
C TYR A 168 -12.16 -13.05 0.64
N ASP A 169 -13.12 -12.17 0.45
CA ASP A 169 -13.19 -10.89 1.16
C ASP A 169 -13.79 -11.05 2.58
N GLY A 170 -13.88 -9.95 3.31
CA GLY A 170 -14.42 -9.90 4.67
C GLY A 170 -15.92 -10.23 4.79
N GLU A 171 -16.61 -10.48 3.68
CA GLU A 171 -18.01 -10.90 3.61
C GLU A 171 -18.17 -12.30 3.01
N GLY A 172 -17.07 -12.99 2.68
CA GLY A 172 -17.08 -14.33 2.09
C GLY A 172 -17.31 -14.34 0.59
N VAL A 173 -17.19 -13.19 -0.07
CA VAL A 173 -17.26 -13.08 -1.53
C VAL A 173 -15.90 -13.49 -2.10
N LYS A 174 -15.91 -14.38 -3.10
CA LYS A 174 -14.67 -14.77 -3.80
C LYS A 174 -14.03 -13.56 -4.46
N THR A 175 -12.76 -13.32 -4.19
CA THR A 175 -12.02 -12.20 -4.79
C THR A 175 -11.59 -12.54 -6.22
N PHE A 176 -11.42 -11.51 -7.05
CA PHE A 176 -11.02 -11.67 -8.45
C PHE A 176 -10.29 -10.43 -8.98
N LYS A 177 -9.47 -10.64 -10.02
CA LYS A 177 -8.76 -9.56 -10.71
C LYS A 177 -9.75 -8.69 -11.49
N LYS A 178 -9.64 -7.38 -11.37
CA LYS A 178 -10.53 -6.44 -12.04
C LYS A 178 -9.86 -5.09 -12.24
N PHE A 179 -10.12 -4.47 -13.39
CA PHE A 179 -9.69 -3.09 -13.60
C PHE A 179 -10.62 -2.13 -12.86
N VAL A 180 -10.03 -1.24 -12.07
CA VAL A 180 -10.69 0.00 -11.64
C VAL A 180 -10.63 0.98 -12.81
N ILE A 181 -9.44 1.15 -13.40
CA ILE A 181 -9.21 1.95 -14.61
C ILE A 181 -8.59 1.05 -15.67
N GLU A 182 -9.12 1.05 -16.88
CA GLU A 182 -8.54 0.33 -18.02
C GLU A 182 -8.33 1.32 -19.15
N LYS A 183 -7.06 1.54 -19.53
CA LYS A 183 -6.67 2.50 -20.58
C LYS A 183 -7.36 3.86 -20.41
N GLY A 184 -7.29 4.40 -19.20
CA GLY A 184 -7.88 5.69 -18.86
C GLY A 184 -9.39 5.70 -18.61
N VAL A 185 -10.10 4.60 -18.85
CA VAL A 185 -11.56 4.48 -18.66
C VAL A 185 -11.88 3.87 -17.30
N LEU A 186 -12.80 4.48 -16.54
CA LEU A 186 -13.27 3.94 -15.26
C LEU A 186 -14.18 2.73 -15.50
N LYS A 187 -13.74 1.53 -15.12
CA LYS A 187 -14.47 0.27 -15.35
C LYS A 187 -15.26 -0.22 -14.15
N ASN A 188 -14.74 -0.01 -12.94
CA ASN A 188 -15.37 -0.49 -11.71
C ASN A 188 -15.14 0.46 -10.54
N PHE A 189 -16.09 0.48 -9.61
CA PHE A 189 -15.87 0.95 -8.24
C PHE A 189 -15.41 -0.20 -7.34
N ILE A 190 -14.94 0.13 -6.14
CA ILE A 190 -14.57 -0.84 -5.10
C ILE A 190 -15.77 -1.02 -4.17
N LEU A 191 -16.49 -2.13 -4.34
CA LEU A 191 -17.79 -2.39 -3.71
C LEU A 191 -17.75 -3.62 -2.78
N ASP A 192 -18.37 -3.46 -1.61
CA ASP A 192 -18.80 -4.55 -0.73
C ASP A 192 -20.27 -4.94 -1.05
N LEU A 193 -20.84 -5.95 -0.37
CA LEU A 193 -22.23 -6.36 -0.58
C LEU A 193 -23.23 -5.23 -0.30
N TYR A 194 -22.98 -4.42 0.73
CA TYR A 194 -23.88 -3.34 1.13
C TYR A 194 -23.95 -2.23 0.08
N THR A 195 -22.80 -1.69 -0.32
CA THR A 195 -22.69 -0.61 -1.30
C THR A 195 -23.08 -1.06 -2.69
N ALA A 196 -22.75 -2.30 -3.07
CA ALA A 196 -23.23 -2.90 -4.31
C ALA A 196 -24.76 -2.93 -4.35
N ASN A 197 -25.41 -3.45 -3.31
CA ASN A 197 -26.86 -3.51 -3.23
C ASN A 197 -27.49 -2.11 -3.29
N LYS A 198 -26.96 -1.14 -2.51
CA LYS A 198 -27.49 0.23 -2.50
C LYS A 198 -27.31 0.98 -3.81
N LEU A 199 -26.30 0.63 -4.59
CA LEU A 199 -26.03 1.23 -5.90
C LEU A 199 -26.65 0.43 -7.06
N ASN A 200 -27.40 -0.65 -6.78
CA ASN A 200 -27.91 -1.60 -7.79
C ASN A 200 -26.80 -2.16 -8.71
N MET A 201 -25.63 -2.43 -8.12
CA MET A 201 -24.45 -3.00 -8.79
C MET A 201 -24.12 -4.38 -8.20
N LYS A 202 -23.18 -5.09 -8.84
CA LYS A 202 -22.61 -6.32 -8.30
C LYS A 202 -21.45 -5.99 -7.37
N THR A 203 -21.28 -6.77 -6.30
CA THR A 203 -20.10 -6.67 -5.43
C THR A 203 -18.83 -6.95 -6.23
N THR A 204 -17.75 -6.28 -5.86
CA THR A 204 -16.44 -6.51 -6.45
C THR A 204 -15.51 -7.34 -5.56
N GLY A 205 -16.04 -7.85 -4.44
CA GLY A 205 -15.28 -8.69 -3.51
C GLY A 205 -14.20 -7.89 -2.78
N ASN A 206 -14.55 -6.71 -2.26
CA ASN A 206 -13.62 -5.78 -1.61
C ASN A 206 -14.02 -5.37 -0.18
N CYS A 207 -14.75 -6.21 0.54
CA CYS A 207 -14.91 -6.01 1.97
C CYS A 207 -13.61 -6.40 2.72
N ALA A 208 -13.21 -5.68 3.76
CA ALA A 208 -12.20 -6.20 4.68
C ALA A 208 -12.61 -5.98 6.14
N ARG A 209 -12.26 -6.92 7.01
CA ARG A 209 -12.55 -6.80 8.43
C ARG A 209 -11.25 -6.82 9.21
N GLY A 210 -11.10 -5.89 10.14
CA GLY A 210 -10.00 -5.92 11.11
C GLY A 210 -10.39 -6.77 12.31
N ALA A 211 -9.40 -7.34 13.00
CA ALA A 211 -9.63 -8.16 14.20
C ALA A 211 -10.42 -7.42 15.31
N ALA A 212 -10.36 -6.09 15.35
CA ALA A 212 -11.09 -5.23 16.30
C ALA A 212 -12.32 -4.52 15.69
N SER A 213 -12.66 -4.75 14.41
CA SER A 213 -13.80 -4.06 13.80
C SER A 213 -15.11 -4.80 14.08
N THR A 214 -16.02 -4.17 14.82
CA THR A 214 -17.37 -4.68 15.14
C THR A 214 -18.39 -4.48 14.02
N GLY A 215 -17.97 -3.95 12.85
CA GLY A 215 -18.79 -3.78 11.66
C GLY A 215 -17.96 -4.00 10.38
N PRO A 216 -18.60 -4.09 9.20
CA PRO A 216 -17.87 -4.14 7.93
C PRO A 216 -16.99 -2.89 7.84
N SER A 217 -15.68 -3.09 7.90
CA SER A 217 -14.74 -2.03 7.60
C SER A 217 -14.49 -2.03 6.11
N PHE A 218 -14.20 -0.88 5.54
CA PHE A 218 -13.50 -0.90 4.27
C PHE A 218 -12.05 -1.13 4.64
N GLY A 219 -11.53 -2.31 4.35
CA GLY A 219 -10.10 -2.41 4.24
C GLY A 219 -9.66 -1.46 3.14
N LEU A 220 -9.05 -0.36 3.54
CA LEU A 220 -7.72 -0.14 3.04
C LEU A 220 -6.84 -1.25 3.65
N ASN A 221 -7.03 -2.52 3.23
CA ASN A 221 -5.84 -3.24 2.81
C ASN A 221 -5.34 -2.31 1.71
N PRO A 222 -4.24 -1.56 1.91
CA PRO A 222 -3.80 -0.53 0.97
C PRO A 222 -3.96 -1.15 -0.42
N PRO A 223 -4.93 -0.66 -1.22
CA PRO A 223 -5.65 -1.46 -2.22
C PRO A 223 -4.69 -2.26 -3.04
N ASN A 224 -4.47 -3.54 -2.68
CA ASN A 224 -3.34 -4.39 -3.07
C ASN A 224 -2.36 -3.72 -4.05
N PHE A 225 -1.70 -2.65 -3.63
CA PHE A 225 -0.78 -1.90 -4.49
C PHE A 225 0.58 -2.60 -4.51
N GLN A 226 0.59 -3.91 -4.27
CA GLN A 226 1.81 -4.69 -4.43
C GLN A 226 2.14 -4.79 -5.90
N LYS A 227 3.27 -4.16 -6.28
CA LYS A 227 4.23 -4.48 -7.35
C LYS A 227 3.69 -5.22 -8.58
N SER A 228 2.45 -4.95 -8.98
CA SER A 228 1.85 -5.52 -10.17
C SER A 228 2.05 -4.49 -11.27
N ARG A 229 3.31 -4.37 -11.71
CA ARG A 229 3.74 -3.68 -12.94
C ARG A 229 2.82 -2.52 -13.32
N TRP A 230 2.91 -1.43 -12.54
CA TRP A 230 2.26 -0.19 -12.90
C TRP A 230 2.95 0.37 -14.15
N ALA A 231 2.17 0.54 -15.20
CA ALA A 231 2.58 1.05 -16.51
C ALA A 231 3.71 0.24 -17.19
N LYS A 232 3.34 -0.52 -18.23
CA LYS A 232 4.12 -0.35 -19.46
C LYS A 232 3.71 1.03 -19.99
N LEU A 233 4.56 2.03 -19.76
CA LEU A 233 4.53 3.26 -20.56
C LEU A 233 4.72 2.93 -22.04
#